data_AF-A0A948DZH1-F1
#
_entry.id   AF-A0A948DZH1-F1
#
_cell.length_a   1.000
_cell.length_b   1.000
_cell.length_c   1.000
_cell.angle_alpha   90.00
_cell.angle_beta   90.00
_cell.angle_gamma   90.00
#
_symmetry.space_group_name_H-M   'P 1'
#
loop_
_entity.id
_entity.type
_entity.pdbx_description
1 polymer ?
#
loop_
_entity_poly.entity_id
_entity_poly.type
_entity_poly.pdbx_seq_one_letter_code
_entity_poly.pdbx_strand_id
1 'polypeptide(L)'
;HIWISFSPDLRHWGDHRLLFRARQGGWWDANKNGLSPPPLATPDGWLILYHGVRQTVGGCIYRLGLALLDLDDPGRVIRRSDEWIFSPREHYEREGDVEDVVFPCGWVLEETGRIKLYYGGADTCLALATGKLDDILEYLKKCPQPAQI
;
A
#
# COMPACT_ATOMS: atom_id res chain seq x y z
N HIS A 1 -10.71 1.63 5.07
CA HIS A 1 -10.02 2.72 5.78
C HIS A 1 -8.84 2.11 6.50
N ILE A 2 -7.73 2.84 6.62
CA ILE A 2 -6.54 2.34 7.31
C ILE A 2 -6.39 3.09 8.64
N TRP A 3 -6.28 2.32 9.72
CA TRP A 3 -6.15 2.80 11.09
C TRP A 3 -4.83 2.32 11.67
N ILE A 4 -4.29 3.09 12.60
CA ILE A 4 -3.18 2.69 13.48
C ILE A 4 -3.68 2.64 14.92
N SER A 5 -3.08 1.77 15.73
CA SER A 5 -3.38 1.64 17.16
C SER A 5 -2.09 1.32 17.88
N PHE A 6 -2.01 1.74 19.13
CA PHE A 6 -0.81 1.61 19.94
C PHE A 6 -1.10 0.71 21.13
N SER A 7 -0.06 0.04 21.61
CA SER A 7 -0.14 -0.83 22.78
C SER A 7 1.08 -0.65 23.67
N PRO A 8 0.89 -0.52 25.00
CA PRO A 8 2.00 -0.51 25.93
C PRO A 8 2.55 -1.92 26.21
N ASP A 9 1.80 -2.98 25.89
CA ASP A 9 2.07 -4.35 26.36
C ASP A 9 1.79 -5.46 25.31
N LEU A 10 1.43 -5.09 24.08
CA LEU A 10 1.00 -5.97 22.99
C LEU A 10 -0.28 -6.78 23.27
N ARG A 11 -1.02 -6.46 24.34
CA ARG A 11 -2.29 -7.12 24.73
C ARG A 11 -3.46 -6.15 24.68
N HIS A 12 -3.27 -4.95 25.23
CA HIS A 12 -4.29 -3.91 25.26
C HIS A 12 -3.96 -2.87 24.20
N TRP A 13 -4.91 -2.59 23.31
CA TRP A 13 -4.72 -1.69 22.19
C TRP A 13 -5.66 -0.48 22.31
N GLY A 14 -5.12 0.71 22.09
CA GLY A 14 -5.84 1.98 22.22
C GLY A 14 -5.20 3.06 21.35
N ASP A 15 -5.54 4.33 21.64
CA ASP A 15 -5.09 5.51 20.87
C ASP A 15 -5.28 5.30 19.36
N HIS A 16 -6.50 4.90 18.99
CA HIS A 16 -6.84 4.57 17.61
C HIS A 16 -6.86 5.85 16.77
N ARG A 17 -5.99 5.92 15.76
CA ARG A 17 -5.93 7.05 14.84
C ARG A 17 -6.21 6.59 13.42
N LEU A 18 -7.06 7.34 12.72
CA LEU A 18 -7.33 7.12 11.31
C LEU A 18 -6.18 7.69 10.49
N LEU A 19 -5.42 6.84 9.79
CA LEU A 19 -4.36 7.32 8.90
C LEU A 19 -4.97 7.97 7.66
N PHE A 20 -5.79 7.22 6.93
CA PHE A 20 -6.54 7.76 5.81
C PHE A 20 -7.71 6.87 5.41
N ARG A 21 -8.70 7.51 4.79
CA ARG A 21 -9.87 6.85 4.25
C ARG A 21 -9.61 6.24 2.88
N ALA A 22 -10.40 5.22 2.54
CA ALA A 22 -10.61 4.89 1.14
C ALA A 22 -11.15 6.16 0.45
N ARG A 23 -10.65 6.47 -0.75
CA ARG A 23 -11.15 7.62 -1.51
C ARG A 23 -12.58 7.34 -1.98
N GLN A 24 -13.20 8.24 -2.71
CA GLN A 24 -14.61 8.10 -3.13
C GLN A 24 -14.75 8.32 -4.63
N GLY A 25 -15.90 8.00 -5.22
CA GLY A 25 -16.17 8.32 -6.61
C GLY A 25 -15.29 7.52 -7.59
N GLY A 26 -14.58 8.20 -8.49
CA GLY A 26 -13.79 7.62 -9.60
C GLY A 26 -12.42 7.01 -9.24
N TRP A 27 -12.00 7.12 -7.98
CA TRP A 27 -10.66 6.71 -7.57
C TRP A 27 -10.44 5.19 -7.58
N TRP A 28 -9.20 4.77 -7.81
CA TRP A 28 -8.80 3.37 -7.91
C TRP A 28 -8.85 2.64 -6.56
N ASP A 29 -8.79 3.37 -5.45
CA ASP A 29 -8.81 2.88 -4.08
C ASP A 29 -10.10 3.28 -3.32
N ALA A 30 -11.20 3.42 -4.06
CA ALA A 30 -12.45 3.97 -3.55
C ALA A 30 -13.36 2.97 -2.82
N ASN A 31 -13.29 1.66 -3.12
CA ASN A 31 -14.16 0.67 -2.47
C ASN A 31 -13.64 0.34 -1.07
N LYS A 32 -12.42 -0.19 -1.01
CA LYS A 32 -11.72 -0.51 0.24
C LYS A 32 -10.21 -0.40 0.04
N ASN A 33 -9.50 -0.25 1.15
CA ASN A 33 -8.05 -0.24 1.20
C ASN A 33 -7.56 -0.98 2.44
N GLY A 34 -6.32 -1.48 2.38
CA GLY A 34 -5.69 -2.21 3.48
C GLY A 34 -4.19 -2.30 3.35
N LEU A 35 -3.51 -2.34 4.50
CA LEU A 35 -2.07 -2.59 4.60
C LEU A 35 -1.80 -4.10 4.55
N SER A 36 -0.59 -4.46 4.13
CA SER A 36 -0.12 -5.84 4.29
C SER A 36 1.36 -5.89 4.66
N PRO A 37 2.32 -5.38 3.85
CA PRO A 37 3.72 -5.41 4.26
C PRO A 37 3.94 -4.56 5.51
N PRO A 38 4.85 -5.00 6.41
CA PRO A 38 5.32 -4.15 7.51
C PRO A 38 5.86 -2.81 6.98
N PRO A 39 5.61 -1.68 7.68
CA PRO A 39 6.20 -0.40 7.33
C PRO A 39 7.73 -0.47 7.27
N LEU A 40 8.33 0.18 6.27
CA LEU A 40 9.78 0.25 6.09
C LEU A 40 10.27 1.62 6.58
N ALA A 41 11.18 1.64 7.54
CA ALA A 41 11.82 2.88 7.96
C ALA A 41 12.73 3.40 6.84
N THR A 42 12.61 4.69 6.51
CA THR A 42 13.44 5.36 5.50
C THR A 42 13.85 6.74 6.02
N PRO A 43 14.87 7.40 5.42
CA PRO A 43 15.24 8.76 5.79
C PRO A 43 14.11 9.79 5.65
N ASP A 44 13.10 9.51 4.80
CA ASP A 44 12.00 10.44 4.53
C ASP A 44 10.74 10.15 5.38
N GLY A 45 10.68 9.03 6.10
CA GLY A 45 9.46 8.56 6.76
C GLY A 45 9.32 7.05 6.86
N TRP A 46 8.24 6.60 7.49
CA TRP A 46 7.79 5.21 7.37
C TRP A 46 7.09 5.00 6.04
N LEU A 47 7.75 4.28 5.13
CA LEU A 47 7.18 3.89 3.86
C LEU A 47 6.18 2.75 4.09
N ILE A 48 4.94 2.94 3.65
CA ILE A 48 3.90 1.93 3.69
C ILE A 48 3.38 1.63 2.28
N LEU A 49 3.11 0.34 2.03
CA LEU A 49 2.44 -0.15 0.83
C LEU A 49 1.04 -0.62 1.21
N TYR A 50 0.04 -0.15 0.47
CA TYR A 50 -1.36 -0.54 0.68
C TYR A 50 -1.98 -1.01 -0.62
N HIS A 51 -2.92 -1.95 -0.52
CA HIS A 51 -3.82 -2.24 -1.64
C HIS A 51 -5.01 -1.31 -1.61
N GLY A 52 -5.53 -0.97 -2.78
CA GLY A 52 -6.76 -0.23 -3.00
C GLY A 52 -7.62 -0.96 -4.02
N VAL A 53 -8.93 -0.97 -3.78
CA VAL A 53 -9.89 -1.73 -4.58
C VAL A 53 -10.81 -0.78 -5.31
N ARG A 54 -10.95 -1.02 -6.62
CA ARG A 54 -11.96 -0.41 -7.46
C ARG A 54 -13.06 -1.42 -7.76
N GLN A 55 -14.29 -1.14 -7.33
CA GLN A 55 -15.45 -1.88 -7.82
C GLN A 55 -15.82 -1.37 -9.22
N THR A 56 -15.95 -2.29 -10.17
CA THR A 56 -16.48 -2.05 -11.51
C THR A 56 -17.71 -2.93 -11.74
N VAL A 57 -18.37 -2.78 -12.89
CA VAL A 57 -19.44 -3.69 -13.32
C VAL A 57 -18.95 -5.11 -13.59
N GLY A 58 -17.67 -5.28 -13.98
CA GLY A 58 -17.07 -6.58 -14.26
C GLY A 58 -16.43 -7.27 -13.04
N GLY A 59 -16.28 -6.56 -11.92
CA GLY A 59 -15.62 -7.10 -10.74
C GLY A 59 -14.79 -6.07 -9.98
N CYS A 60 -14.11 -6.55 -8.94
CA CYS A 60 -13.14 -5.76 -8.18
C CYS A 60 -11.77 -5.81 -8.86
N ILE A 61 -11.10 -4.67 -8.96
CA ILE A 61 -9.69 -4.62 -9.37
C ILE A 61 -8.85 -4.22 -8.16
N TYR A 62 -7.88 -5.05 -7.77
CA TYR A 62 -6.96 -4.80 -6.67
C TYR A 62 -5.65 -4.24 -7.22
N ARG A 63 -5.28 -3.03 -6.77
CA ARG A 63 -4.05 -2.34 -7.18
C ARG A 63 -3.27 -1.90 -5.95
N LEU A 64 -2.02 -1.52 -6.12
CA LEU A 64 -1.14 -1.11 -5.03
C LEU A 64 -0.81 0.38 -5.11
N GLY A 65 -0.78 1.02 -3.95
CA GLY A 65 -0.32 2.39 -3.79
C GLY A 65 0.62 2.50 -2.60
N LEU A 66 1.20 3.69 -2.46
CA LEU A 66 2.21 3.98 -1.44
C LEU A 66 1.80 5.17 -0.60
N ALA A 67 2.24 5.21 0.65
CA ALA A 67 2.19 6.40 1.47
C ALA A 67 3.43 6.48 2.37
N LEU A 68 3.69 7.68 2.86
CA LEU A 68 4.79 7.99 3.75
C LEU A 68 4.22 8.57 5.04
N LEU A 69 4.54 7.93 6.17
CA LEU A 69 4.16 8.41 7.51
C LEU A 69 5.35 9.09 8.17
N ASP A 70 5.08 9.97 9.12
CA ASP A 70 6.12 10.65 9.88
C ASP A 70 6.89 9.69 10.79
N LEU A 71 8.22 9.87 10.88
CA LEU A 71 9.09 8.99 11.66
C LEU A 71 8.79 9.04 13.15
N ASP A 72 8.52 10.23 13.68
CA ASP A 72 8.30 10.48 15.10
C ASP A 72 6.84 10.24 15.49
N ASP A 73 5.90 10.60 14.61
CA ASP A 73 4.47 10.31 14.77
C ASP A 73 3.91 9.49 13.60
N PRO A 74 3.91 8.15 13.67
CA PRO A 74 3.39 7.31 12.59
C PRO A 74 1.88 7.45 12.39
N GLY A 75 1.16 8.18 13.26
CA GLY A 75 -0.22 8.59 13.03
C GLY A 75 -0.39 9.65 11.95
N ARG A 76 0.69 10.34 11.55
CA ARG A 76 0.67 11.44 10.60
C ARG A 76 1.11 11.01 9.20
N VAL A 77 0.24 11.18 8.21
CA VAL A 77 0.53 10.87 6.81
C VAL A 77 1.12 12.10 6.11
N ILE A 78 2.35 12.00 5.65
CA ILE A 78 3.09 13.09 5.00
C ILE A 78 2.84 13.12 3.49
N ARG A 79 2.80 11.95 2.85
CA ARG A 79 2.58 11.78 1.39
C ARG A 79 1.72 10.56 1.13
N ARG A 80 0.93 10.59 0.06
CA ARG A 80 0.15 9.44 -0.43
C ARG A 80 0.08 9.49 -1.96
N SER A 81 0.30 8.35 -2.61
CA SER A 81 0.20 8.27 -4.07
C SER A 81 -1.22 8.54 -4.54
N ASP A 82 -1.38 9.41 -5.53
CA ASP A 82 -2.67 9.63 -6.20
C ASP A 82 -3.02 8.48 -7.12
N GLU A 83 -2.05 8.03 -7.89
CA GLU A 83 -2.21 6.87 -8.76
C GLU A 83 -1.75 5.57 -8.07
N TRP A 84 -2.16 4.45 -8.67
CA TRP A 84 -1.57 3.15 -8.34
C TRP A 84 -0.16 3.06 -8.92
N ILE A 85 0.75 2.42 -8.19
CA ILE A 85 2.09 2.11 -8.68
C ILE A 85 2.17 0.73 -9.33
N PHE A 86 1.20 -0.15 -9.04
CA PHE A 86 1.17 -1.51 -9.53
C PHE A 86 -0.29 -1.98 -9.68
N SER A 87 -0.63 -2.55 -10.83
CA SER A 87 -1.96 -3.03 -11.20
C SER A 87 -1.81 -4.35 -11.96
N PRO A 88 -2.80 -5.24 -11.93
CA PRO A 88 -2.81 -6.46 -12.73
C PRO A 88 -2.65 -6.13 -14.21
N ARG A 89 -1.76 -6.86 -14.88
CA ARG A 89 -1.42 -6.75 -16.30
C ARG A 89 -1.11 -8.11 -16.90
N GLU A 90 -0.36 -8.94 -16.19
CA GLU A 90 0.04 -10.25 -16.67
C GLU A 90 -1.12 -11.25 -16.56
N HIS A 91 -1.06 -12.32 -17.35
CA HIS A 91 -2.12 -13.33 -17.39
C HIS A 91 -2.38 -13.93 -16.01
N TYR A 92 -1.33 -14.23 -15.26
CA TYR A 92 -1.39 -14.80 -13.91
C TYR A 92 -1.89 -13.81 -12.83
N GLU A 93 -2.04 -12.53 -13.17
CA GLU A 93 -2.62 -11.51 -12.27
C GLU A 93 -4.09 -11.22 -12.62
N ARG A 94 -4.49 -11.51 -13.87
CA ARG A 94 -5.82 -11.24 -14.40
C ARG A 94 -6.72 -12.46 -14.41
N GLU A 95 -6.15 -13.65 -14.44
CA GLU A 95 -6.88 -14.91 -14.51
C GLU A 95 -6.44 -15.88 -13.41
N GLY A 96 -7.43 -16.44 -12.72
CA GLY A 96 -7.25 -17.30 -11.56
C GLY A 96 -8.54 -17.47 -10.77
N ASP A 97 -8.44 -17.89 -9.52
CA ASP A 97 -9.58 -18.00 -8.60
C ASP A 97 -10.28 -16.66 -8.36
N VAL A 98 -9.54 -15.55 -8.40
CA VAL A 98 -10.08 -14.18 -8.38
C VAL A 98 -9.39 -13.35 -9.46
N GLU A 99 -10.14 -12.94 -10.48
CA GLU A 99 -9.62 -12.10 -11.57
C GLU A 99 -9.16 -10.72 -11.09
N ASP A 100 -8.22 -10.12 -11.83
CA ASP A 100 -7.72 -8.75 -11.63
C ASP A 100 -7.19 -8.44 -10.20
N VAL A 101 -6.30 -9.30 -9.70
CA VAL A 101 -5.66 -9.15 -8.38
C VAL A 101 -4.14 -9.11 -8.45
N VAL A 102 -3.57 -8.03 -7.90
CA VAL A 102 -2.23 -8.02 -7.30
C VAL A 102 -2.36 -7.67 -5.83
N PHE A 103 -1.97 -8.59 -4.94
CA PHE A 103 -2.13 -8.41 -3.49
C PHE A 103 -0.78 -8.52 -2.78
N PRO A 104 -0.28 -7.47 -2.09
CA PRO A 104 1.05 -7.51 -1.52
C PRO A 104 1.07 -8.38 -0.27
N CYS A 105 2.14 -9.16 -0.08
CA CYS A 105 2.28 -10.07 1.07
C CYS A 105 3.50 -9.73 1.94
N GLY A 106 4.50 -9.05 1.37
CA GLY A 106 5.70 -8.63 2.10
C GLY A 106 6.77 -8.12 1.16
N TRP A 107 7.69 -7.33 1.70
CA TRP A 107 8.85 -6.86 0.96
C TRP A 107 10.16 -7.10 1.70
N VAL A 108 11.24 -7.17 0.94
CA VAL A 108 12.61 -7.23 1.46
C VAL A 108 13.39 -6.08 0.82
N LEU A 109 13.99 -5.23 1.66
CA LEU A 109 14.98 -4.25 1.22
C LEU A 109 16.36 -4.91 1.22
N GLU A 110 16.99 -4.97 0.06
CA GLU A 110 18.35 -5.46 -0.10
C GLU A 110 19.36 -4.34 0.19
N GLU A 111 20.59 -4.69 0.56
CA GLU A 111 21.69 -3.74 0.82
C GLU A 111 21.99 -2.84 -0.40
N THR A 112 21.64 -3.30 -1.61
CA THR A 112 21.77 -2.55 -2.86
C THR A 112 20.74 -1.42 -3.04
N GLY A 113 19.78 -1.28 -2.11
CA GLY A 113 18.65 -0.36 -2.23
C GLY A 113 17.51 -0.89 -3.11
N ARG A 114 17.60 -2.15 -3.58
CA ARG A 114 16.51 -2.82 -4.31
C ARG A 114 15.49 -3.37 -3.33
N ILE A 115 14.22 -3.12 -3.61
CA ILE A 115 13.07 -3.73 -2.95
C ILE A 115 12.61 -4.94 -3.77
N LYS A 116 12.41 -6.06 -3.08
CA LYS A 116 11.74 -7.26 -3.58
C LYS A 116 10.36 -7.34 -2.95
N LEU A 117 9.30 -7.19 -3.74
CA LEU A 117 7.90 -7.26 -3.29
C LEU A 117 7.30 -8.61 -3.68
N TYR A 118 6.96 -9.42 -2.69
CA TYR A 118 6.20 -10.65 -2.87
C TYR A 118 4.70 -10.33 -2.85
N TYR A 119 3.98 -10.82 -3.86
CA TYR A 119 2.55 -10.55 -4.01
C TYR A 119 1.81 -11.77 -4.57
N GLY A 120 0.53 -11.89 -4.24
CA GLY A 120 -0.38 -12.84 -4.84
C GLY A 120 -0.91 -12.31 -6.18
N GLY A 121 -0.88 -13.15 -7.22
CA GLY A 121 -1.51 -12.90 -8.51
C GLY A 121 -2.79 -13.71 -8.66
N ALA A 122 -3.89 -13.03 -8.97
CA ALA A 122 -5.22 -13.61 -9.18
C ALA A 122 -5.70 -14.60 -8.09
N ASP A 123 -5.30 -14.39 -6.83
CA ASP A 123 -5.46 -15.31 -5.69
C ASP A 123 -5.03 -16.77 -5.98
N THR A 124 -4.12 -16.96 -6.93
CA THR A 124 -3.79 -18.29 -7.49
C THR A 124 -2.31 -18.61 -7.38
N CYS A 125 -1.44 -17.61 -7.53
CA CYS A 125 0.00 -17.82 -7.51
C CYS A 125 0.73 -16.78 -6.68
N LEU A 126 1.99 -17.09 -6.33
CA LEU A 126 2.93 -16.13 -5.76
C LEU A 126 3.84 -15.61 -6.87
N ALA A 127 4.02 -14.29 -6.92
CA ALA A 127 4.92 -13.62 -7.85
C ALA A 127 5.82 -12.61 -7.12
N LEU A 128 6.83 -12.12 -7.84
CA LEU A 128 7.84 -11.21 -7.32
C LEU A 128 7.96 -9.99 -8.24
N ALA A 129 7.80 -8.80 -7.68
CA ALA A 129 8.13 -7.54 -8.34
C ALA A 129 9.37 -6.93 -7.70
N THR A 130 10.08 -6.08 -8.44
CA THR A 130 11.24 -5.37 -7.91
C THR A 130 11.19 -3.88 -8.25
N GLY A 131 11.76 -3.06 -7.37
CA GLY A 131 11.89 -1.61 -7.57
C GLY A 131 13.10 -1.08 -6.81
N LYS A 132 13.52 0.15 -7.07
CA LYS A 132 14.54 0.82 -6.26
C LYS A 132 13.86 1.69 -5.21
N LEU A 133 14.37 1.66 -3.98
CA LEU A 133 13.85 2.49 -2.89
C LEU A 133 13.92 3.99 -3.24
N ASP A 134 15.03 4.43 -3.84
CA ASP A 134 15.21 5.84 -4.21
C ASP A 134 14.16 6.33 -5.21
N ASP A 135 13.87 5.54 -6.25
CA ASP A 135 12.85 5.87 -7.25
C ASP A 135 11.46 5.97 -6.61
N ILE A 136 11.16 5.06 -5.66
CA ILE A 136 9.91 5.03 -4.90
C ILE A 136 9.77 6.28 -4.03
N LEU A 137 10.82 6.67 -3.30
CA LEU A 137 10.82 7.85 -2.45
C LEU A 137 10.75 9.14 -3.27
N GLU A 138 11.46 9.21 -4.39
CA GLU A 138 11.40 10.34 -5.32
C GLU A 138 9.99 10.52 -5.90
N TYR A 139 9.32 9.42 -6.26
CA TYR A 139 7.92 9.44 -6.69
C TYR A 139 7.00 9.98 -5.59
N LEU A 140 7.13 9.48 -4.36
CA LEU A 140 6.30 9.93 -3.23
C LEU A 140 6.51 11.41 -2.87
N LYS A 141 7.73 11.94 -3.02
CA LYS A 141 8.01 13.37 -2.81
C LYS A 141 7.21 14.27 -3.74
N LYS A 142 6.88 13.79 -4.95
CA LYS A 142 6.07 14.49 -5.96
C LYS A 142 4.56 14.31 -5.76
N CYS A 143 4.15 13.37 -4.91
CA CYS A 143 2.74 13.12 -4.59
C CYS A 143 2.20 14.19 -3.62
N PRO A 144 0.87 14.41 -3.57
CA PRO A 144 0.31 15.40 -2.67
C PRO A 144 0.47 15.00 -1.19
N GLN A 145 0.45 16.02 -0.34
CA GLN A 145 0.18 15.82 1.07
C GLN A 145 -1.33 15.60 1.26
N PRO A 146 -1.76 14.48 1.85
CA PRO A 146 -3.17 14.27 2.11
C PRO A 146 -3.68 15.26 3.17
N ALA A 147 -4.95 15.64 3.05
CA ALA A 147 -5.64 16.39 4.09
C ALA A 147 -5.55 15.62 5.42
N GLN A 148 -5.06 16.29 6.45
CA GLN A 148 -5.00 15.72 7.79
C GLN A 148 -6.43 15.60 8.33
N ILE A 149 -6.75 14.46 8.95
CA ILE A 149 -8.09 14.11 9.44
C ILE A 149 -8.09 14.15 10.97
#